data_AF-A0A0P9CY98-F1
#
_entry.id   AF-A0A0P9CY98-F1
#
_cell.length_a   1.000
_cell.length_b   1.000
_cell.length_c   1.000
_cell.angle_alpha   90.00
_cell.angle_beta   90.00
_cell.angle_gamma   90.00
#
_symmetry.space_group_name_H-M   'P 1'
#
loop_
_entity.id
_entity.type
_entity.pdbx_description
1 polymer ?
#
loop_
_entity_poly.entity_id
_entity_poly.type
_entity_poly.pdbx_seq_one_letter_code
_entity_poly.pdbx_strand_id
1 'polypeptide(L)'
;MQIIAKRLAALRHLWSPLILASLGIVGISLGLAYFVIAFYRTLALPGFFYYLTLQFLDRWLRGWLLLLVGAILLAAGIWKLSGVAVIPLDATPRGEDEFVLGFRRASRAPRITVLSGGAGLLILASLGRYASRLTCITPVQDPVEYYYRASSLYHFENVIFVPPIPSQLEVEVELDDGTHHNIKENISHRDQLAKHHAVDTRLLSADNQPLPAQQPIFRQASDALRTADAIVLGPGSLFESILPNLQLPEVRTAIRASRARTIYICSLMTEPGLTTGFGVAEHIRQIARYGGFTPDYVLVNAQRIDPDVRQMYEAAHQSPVFMNPEEYEETVVSNTDRVTSRDVVVEGAVVIEADLASSVVQLTASLDHPGEGRTVRVLRHDPDKLATAILEILRRE
;
A
#
# COMPACT_ATOMS: atom_id res chain seq x y z
N MET A 1 29.63 -19.76 10.39
CA MET A 1 30.96 -19.18 10.08
C MET A 1 31.05 -18.52 8.70
N GLN A 2 30.47 -19.09 7.63
CA GLN A 2 30.58 -18.54 6.27
C GLN A 2 29.88 -17.18 6.04
N ILE A 3 28.79 -16.88 6.75
CA ILE A 3 28.07 -15.58 6.67
C ILE A 3 28.92 -14.44 7.26
N ILE A 4 29.64 -14.71 8.36
CA ILE A 4 30.53 -13.75 9.01
C ILE A 4 31.75 -13.46 8.11
N ALA A 5 32.31 -14.50 7.48
CA ALA A 5 33.42 -14.35 6.54
C ALA A 5 33.06 -13.52 5.29
N LYS A 6 31.85 -13.71 4.72
CA LYS A 6 31.36 -12.89 3.59
C LYS A 6 31.12 -11.42 3.99
N ARG A 7 30.57 -11.15 5.18
CA ARG A 7 30.41 -9.78 5.69
C ARG A 7 31.74 -9.08 5.96
N LEU A 8 32.74 -9.81 6.46
CA LEU A 8 34.11 -9.29 6.63
C LEU A 8 34.79 -8.97 5.30
N ALA A 9 34.53 -9.75 4.24
CA ALA A 9 35.07 -9.48 2.90
C ALA A 9 34.53 -8.18 2.28
N ALA A 10 33.25 -7.86 2.53
CA ALA A 10 32.64 -6.59 2.13
C ALA A 10 33.14 -5.39 2.96
N LEU A 11 33.70 -5.58 4.15
CA LEU A 11 34.32 -4.48 4.89
C LEU A 11 35.74 -4.19 4.43
N ARG A 12 36.42 -5.13 3.75
CA ARG A 12 37.84 -5.02 3.38
C ARG A 12 38.19 -3.76 2.59
N HIS A 13 37.29 -3.27 1.74
CA HIS A 13 37.50 -2.06 0.93
C HIS A 13 37.30 -0.75 1.72
N LEU A 14 36.64 -0.80 2.87
CA LEU A 14 36.46 0.36 3.76
C LEU A 14 37.64 0.54 4.72
N TRP A 15 38.49 -0.48 4.92
CA TRP A 15 39.57 -0.42 5.90
C TRP A 15 40.65 0.58 5.51
N SER A 16 41.05 0.63 4.23
CA SER A 16 42.08 1.56 3.74
C SER A 16 41.74 3.04 3.96
N PRO A 17 40.56 3.56 3.55
CA PRO A 17 40.22 4.96 3.81
C PRO A 17 39.99 5.24 5.30
N LEU A 18 39.47 4.28 6.07
CA LEU A 18 39.24 4.44 7.51
C LEU A 18 40.56 4.52 8.29
N ILE A 19 41.54 3.69 7.95
CA ILE A 19 42.89 3.71 8.53
C ILE A 19 43.57 5.03 8.19
N LEU A 20 43.46 5.50 6.94
CA LEU A 20 44.04 6.77 6.53
C LEU A 20 43.41 7.96 7.27
N ALA A 21 42.08 7.98 7.42
CA ALA A 21 41.38 9.01 8.18
C ALA A 21 41.76 8.97 9.66
N SER A 22 41.87 7.77 10.26
CA SER A 22 42.29 7.59 11.64
C SER A 22 43.72 8.10 11.88
N LEU A 23 44.66 7.75 11.01
CA LEU A 23 46.04 8.26 11.05
C LEU A 23 46.09 9.78 10.94
N GLY A 24 45.27 10.38 10.07
CA GLY A 24 45.15 11.83 9.92
C GLY A 24 44.65 12.50 11.20
N ILE A 25 43.60 11.97 11.83
CA ILE A 25 43.03 12.50 13.08
C ILE A 25 44.05 12.41 14.23
N VAL A 26 44.78 11.29 14.33
CA VAL A 26 45.84 11.11 15.33
C VAL A 26 46.96 12.12 15.11
N GLY A 27 47.39 12.33 13.87
CA GLY A 27 48.41 13.33 13.53
C GLY A 27 48.02 14.75 13.90
N ILE A 28 46.79 15.17 13.56
CA ILE A 28 46.25 16.50 13.89
C ILE A 28 46.15 16.68 15.41
N SER A 29 45.64 15.66 16.11
CA SER A 29 45.46 15.70 17.56
C SER A 29 46.80 15.79 18.30
N LEU A 30 47.82 15.06 17.83
CA LEU A 30 49.16 15.10 18.39
C LEU A 30 49.84 16.46 18.12
N GLY A 31 49.71 17.00 16.90
CA GLY A 31 50.22 18.32 16.53
C GLY A 31 49.60 19.44 17.38
N LEU A 32 48.28 19.42 17.55
CA LEU A 32 47.57 20.37 18.41
C LEU A 32 48.02 20.26 19.86
N ALA A 33 48.20 19.04 20.38
CA ALA A 33 48.68 18.83 21.75
C ALA A 33 50.08 19.42 21.97
N TYR A 34 51.03 19.22 21.04
CA TYR A 34 52.36 19.82 21.13
C TYR A 34 52.32 21.35 21.03
N PHE A 35 51.46 21.91 20.18
CA PHE A 35 51.30 23.35 20.05
C PHE A 35 50.75 23.99 21.33
N VAL A 36 49.73 23.38 21.93
CA VAL A 36 49.19 23.82 23.23
C VAL A 36 50.24 23.71 24.33
N ILE A 37 51.03 22.63 24.34
CA ILE A 37 52.14 22.46 25.29
C ILE A 37 53.21 23.54 25.14
N ALA A 38 53.58 23.87 23.91
CA ALA A 38 54.52 24.96 23.66
C ALA A 38 53.95 26.29 24.17
N PHE A 39 52.68 26.58 23.85
CA PHE A 39 52.01 27.83 24.16
C PHE A 39 51.92 28.13 25.67
N TYR A 40 51.51 27.16 26.50
CA TYR A 40 51.42 27.39 27.94
C TYR A 40 52.79 27.36 28.66
N ARG A 41 53.84 26.85 28.00
CA ARG A 41 55.22 26.87 28.54
C ARG A 41 55.97 28.15 28.21
N THR A 42 55.63 28.83 27.12
CA THR A 42 56.32 30.04 26.67
C THR A 42 55.59 31.32 27.06
N LEU A 43 54.27 31.31 27.21
CA LEU A 43 53.50 32.47 27.66
C LEU A 43 53.10 32.34 29.13
N ALA A 44 53.23 33.43 29.89
CA ALA A 44 52.71 33.54 31.24
C ALA A 44 51.17 33.64 31.19
N LEU A 45 50.50 32.49 31.28
CA LEU A 45 49.04 32.41 31.22
C LEU A 45 48.40 32.70 32.61
N PRO A 46 47.17 33.24 32.63
CA PRO A 46 46.42 33.45 33.87
C PRO A 46 46.17 32.14 34.66
N GLY A 47 46.10 32.23 35.99
CA GLY A 47 46.03 31.07 36.88
C GLY A 47 44.86 30.10 36.68
N PHE A 48 43.77 30.50 35.98
CA PHE A 48 42.66 29.59 35.68
C PHE A 48 43.04 28.47 34.69
N PHE A 49 44.07 28.68 33.85
CA PHE A 49 44.55 27.64 32.91
C PHE A 49 45.12 26.41 33.61
N TYR A 50 45.59 26.57 34.85
CA TYR A 50 46.05 25.48 35.71
C TYR A 50 44.94 24.43 35.94
N TYR A 51 43.72 24.89 36.23
CA TYR A 51 42.56 24.03 36.42
C TYR A 51 42.01 23.49 35.09
N LEU A 52 41.95 24.34 34.06
CA LEU A 52 41.41 23.98 32.75
C LEU A 52 42.26 22.89 32.05
N THR A 53 43.57 22.91 32.23
CA THR A 53 44.49 21.93 31.63
C THR A 53 44.85 20.78 32.59
N LEU A 54 44.13 20.67 33.72
CA LEU A 54 44.25 19.63 34.73
C LEU A 54 45.70 19.46 35.25
N GLN A 55 46.42 20.57 35.46
CA GLN A 55 47.85 20.55 35.83
C GLN A 55 48.10 20.09 37.27
N PHE A 56 47.08 20.11 38.12
CA PHE A 56 47.14 19.56 39.49
C PHE A 56 47.19 18.02 39.51
N LEU A 57 46.95 17.38 38.37
CA LEU A 57 46.98 15.93 38.21
C LEU A 57 48.32 15.48 37.63
N ASP A 58 48.80 14.32 38.10
CA ASP A 58 50.01 13.71 37.54
C ASP A 58 49.88 13.50 36.02
N ARG A 59 51.00 13.66 35.31
CA ARG A 59 51.04 13.67 33.84
C ARG A 59 50.53 12.36 33.25
N TRP A 60 50.79 11.23 33.92
CA TRP A 60 50.26 9.93 33.53
C TRP A 60 48.76 9.83 33.76
N LEU A 61 48.28 10.29 34.93
CA LEU A 61 46.85 10.22 35.28
C LEU A 61 45.99 11.10 34.36
N ARG A 62 46.48 12.30 34.00
CA ARG A 62 45.82 13.19 33.03
C ARG A 62 45.70 12.53 31.64
N GLY A 63 46.76 11.85 31.21
CA GLY A 63 46.76 11.11 29.93
C GLY A 63 45.71 10.00 29.92
N TRP A 64 45.67 9.19 30.98
CA TRP A 64 44.69 8.12 31.14
C TRP A 64 43.25 8.63 31.19
N LEU A 65 43.00 9.74 31.90
CA LEU A 65 41.67 10.33 32.03
C LEU A 65 41.14 10.82 30.67
N LEU A 66 41.95 11.55 29.91
CA LEU A 66 41.57 12.05 28.58
C LEU A 66 41.35 10.90 27.58
N LEU A 67 42.17 9.85 27.66
CA LEU A 67 42.03 8.65 26.82
C LEU A 67 40.71 7.93 27.12
N LEU A 68 40.39 7.75 28.41
CA LEU A 68 39.16 7.09 28.85
C LEU A 68 37.91 7.88 28.45
N VAL A 69 37.90 9.20 28.64
CA VAL A 69 36.79 10.07 28.21
C VAL A 69 36.62 10.03 26.69
N GLY A 70 37.73 10.09 25.94
CA GLY A 70 37.70 9.97 24.47
C GLY A 70 37.14 8.64 23.99
N ALA A 71 37.53 7.52 24.63
CA ALA A 71 37.03 6.19 24.29
C ALA A 71 35.52 6.05 24.53
N ILE A 72 35.01 6.62 25.63
CA ILE A 72 33.57 6.62 25.93
C ILE A 72 32.78 7.42 24.88
N LEU A 73 33.25 8.62 24.52
CA LEU A 73 32.60 9.45 23.50
C LEU A 73 32.58 8.77 22.13
N LEU A 74 33.68 8.10 21.75
CA LEU A 74 33.79 7.37 20.50
C LEU A 74 32.82 6.18 20.48
N ALA A 75 32.76 5.40 21.56
CA ALA A 75 31.81 4.30 21.69
C ALA A 75 30.35 4.76 21.58
N ALA A 76 30.00 5.87 22.24
CA ALA A 76 28.67 6.48 22.15
C ALA A 76 28.34 6.96 20.73
N GLY A 77 29.31 7.57 20.03
CA GLY A 77 29.15 8.01 18.64
C GLY A 77 28.90 6.85 17.68
N ILE A 78 29.67 5.76 17.80
CA ILE A 78 29.47 4.54 17.01
C ILE A 78 28.10 3.93 17.29
N TRP A 79 27.71 3.83 18.56
CA TRP A 79 26.43 3.23 18.92
C TRP A 79 25.24 4.00 18.34
N LYS A 80 25.31 5.34 18.38
CA LYS A 80 24.30 6.24 17.79
C LYS A 80 24.24 6.15 16.26
N LEU A 81 25.37 5.93 15.59
CA LEU A 81 25.43 5.73 14.13
C LEU A 81 24.92 4.34 13.70
N SER A 82 25.09 3.31 14.53
CA SER A 82 24.63 1.95 14.21
C SER A 82 23.12 1.84 14.02
N GLY A 83 22.34 2.75 14.62
CA GLY A 83 20.89 2.81 14.45
C GLY A 83 20.41 3.48 13.15
N VAL A 84 21.30 4.16 12.40
CA VAL A 84 20.93 4.97 11.21
C VAL A 84 21.28 4.27 9.89
N ALA A 85 22.14 3.25 9.92
CA ALA A 85 22.58 2.53 8.73
C ALA A 85 21.92 1.16 8.60
N VAL A 86 20.60 1.13 8.37
CA VAL A 86 19.91 -0.06 7.87
C VAL A 86 19.32 0.28 6.52
N ILE A 87 20.09 0.05 5.47
CA ILE A 87 19.55 -0.06 4.11
C ILE A 87 19.37 -1.58 3.87
N PRO A 88 18.15 -2.12 3.89
CA PRO A 88 17.92 -3.46 3.40
C PRO A 88 18.01 -3.42 1.88
N LEU A 89 19.15 -3.83 1.34
CA LEU A 89 19.25 -4.20 -0.07
C LEU A 89 18.74 -5.64 -0.20
N ASP A 90 17.47 -5.78 -0.55
CA ASP A 90 16.90 -7.04 -1.00
C ASP A 90 17.49 -7.38 -2.38
N ALA A 91 18.60 -8.11 -2.35
CA ALA A 91 19.15 -8.75 -3.53
C ALA A 91 19.04 -10.27 -3.32
N THR A 92 18.00 -10.87 -3.89
CA THR A 92 18.01 -12.29 -4.23
C THR A 92 18.33 -12.43 -5.71
N PRO A 93 19.59 -12.68 -6.11
CA PRO A 93 19.89 -13.12 -7.45
C PRO A 93 19.64 -14.62 -7.53
N ARG A 94 18.70 -15.04 -8.38
CA ARG A 94 18.62 -16.41 -8.89
C ARG A 94 18.39 -16.36 -10.39
N GLY A 95 19.30 -16.99 -11.13
CA GLY A 95 19.19 -17.24 -12.57
C GLY A 95 20.39 -16.71 -13.32
N GLU A 96 21.35 -17.58 -13.59
CA GLU A 96 22.51 -17.35 -14.46
C GLU A 96 22.06 -17.10 -15.91
N ASP A 97 22.78 -16.17 -16.56
CA ASP A 97 23.00 -16.03 -17.99
C ASP A 97 21.80 -15.83 -18.93
N GLU A 98 21.39 -14.57 -19.07
CA GLU A 98 21.43 -13.91 -20.39
C GLU A 98 21.55 -12.39 -20.21
N PHE A 99 22.78 -11.88 -20.26
CA PHE A 99 23.04 -10.44 -20.41
C PHE A 99 22.70 -10.01 -21.84
N VAL A 100 21.42 -10.04 -22.20
CA VAL A 100 20.92 -9.17 -23.26
C VAL A 100 20.78 -7.80 -22.63
N LEU A 101 21.79 -6.96 -22.87
CA LEU A 101 21.77 -5.54 -22.60
C LEU A 101 20.81 -4.86 -23.61
N GLY A 102 19.56 -5.31 -23.61
CA GLY A 102 18.44 -4.56 -24.13
C GLY A 102 18.34 -3.33 -23.24
N PHE A 103 18.34 -2.17 -23.86
CA PHE A 103 18.05 -0.89 -23.25
C PHE A 103 16.62 -0.95 -22.67
N ARG A 104 16.43 -1.66 -21.54
CA ARG A 104 15.19 -1.70 -20.79
C ARG A 104 15.08 -0.29 -20.24
N ARG A 105 14.27 0.52 -20.93
CA ARG A 105 13.82 1.85 -20.53
C ARG A 105 13.76 1.85 -19.01
N ALA A 106 14.67 2.58 -18.36
CA ALA A 106 14.70 2.70 -16.90
C ALA A 106 13.26 2.96 -16.47
N SER A 107 12.62 1.92 -15.94
CA SER A 107 11.17 1.86 -15.90
C SER A 107 10.78 2.74 -14.73
N ARG A 108 10.47 4.01 -15.03
CA ARG A 108 9.94 4.94 -14.02
C ARG A 108 8.81 4.20 -13.29
N ALA A 109 8.77 4.34 -11.97
CA ALA A 109 7.70 3.74 -11.19
C ALA A 109 6.33 4.17 -11.78
N PRO A 110 5.34 3.25 -11.89
CA PRO A 110 4.08 3.53 -12.57
C PRO A 110 3.28 4.60 -11.82
N ARG A 111 2.42 5.32 -12.55
CA ARG A 111 1.37 6.16 -11.99
C ARG A 111 0.11 5.31 -11.84
N ILE A 112 -0.37 5.17 -10.62
CA ILE A 112 -1.52 4.32 -10.32
C ILE A 112 -2.66 5.21 -9.81
N THR A 113 -3.85 5.00 -10.36
CA THR A 113 -5.07 5.65 -9.88
C THR A 113 -6.00 4.57 -9.33
N VAL A 114 -6.53 4.78 -8.12
CA VAL A 114 -7.36 3.82 -7.39
C VAL A 114 -8.75 4.42 -7.19
N LEU A 115 -9.79 3.63 -7.44
CA LEU A 115 -11.17 3.91 -7.02
C LEU A 115 -11.59 2.78 -6.09
N SER A 116 -11.81 3.06 -4.82
CA SER A 116 -12.01 2.02 -3.80
C SER A 116 -12.85 2.53 -2.62
N GLY A 117 -13.33 1.60 -1.79
CA GLY A 117 -14.01 1.91 -0.52
C GLY A 117 -13.03 2.30 0.59
N GLY A 118 -13.56 2.71 1.74
CA GLY A 118 -12.75 3.35 2.78
C GLY A 118 -11.61 2.50 3.33
N ALA A 119 -11.89 1.28 3.77
CA ALA A 119 -10.85 0.37 4.23
C ALA A 119 -9.89 -0.06 3.10
N GLY A 120 -10.43 -0.29 1.90
CA GLY A 120 -9.65 -0.68 0.73
C GLY A 120 -8.67 0.39 0.25
N LEU A 121 -9.07 1.67 0.33
CA LEU A 121 -8.20 2.80 0.02
C LEU A 121 -6.99 2.87 0.96
N LEU A 122 -7.18 2.57 2.24
CA LEU A 122 -6.08 2.51 3.20
C LEU A 122 -5.15 1.31 2.95
N ILE A 123 -5.70 0.17 2.55
CA ILE A 123 -4.91 -1.00 2.14
C ILE A 123 -4.06 -0.64 0.91
N LEU A 124 -4.68 -0.05 -0.11
CA LEU A 124 -3.99 0.31 -1.36
C LEU A 124 -3.10 1.54 -1.24
N ALA A 125 -3.25 2.38 -0.22
CA ALA A 125 -2.32 3.50 0.02
C ALA A 125 -0.87 3.01 0.19
N SER A 126 -0.67 1.78 0.66
CA SER A 126 0.65 1.13 0.73
C SER A 126 1.35 0.96 -0.62
N LEU A 127 0.59 0.96 -1.74
CA LEU A 127 1.12 0.95 -3.10
C LEU A 127 1.94 2.20 -3.43
N GLY A 128 1.78 3.28 -2.66
CA GLY A 128 2.55 4.51 -2.81
C GLY A 128 4.07 4.31 -2.72
N ARG A 129 4.53 3.21 -2.09
CA ARG A 129 5.95 2.81 -2.04
C ARG A 129 6.50 2.34 -3.39
N TYR A 130 5.63 1.86 -4.28
CA TYR A 130 5.99 1.28 -5.57
C TYR A 130 5.56 2.12 -6.76
N ALA A 131 4.73 3.15 -6.53
CA ALA A 131 4.24 4.07 -7.54
C ALA A 131 5.04 5.39 -7.52
N SER A 132 5.26 6.00 -8.69
CA SER A 132 5.77 7.38 -8.75
C SER A 132 4.73 8.38 -8.28
N ARG A 133 3.45 8.04 -8.43
CA ARG A 133 2.30 8.76 -7.91
C ARG A 133 1.13 7.80 -7.77
N LEU A 134 0.53 7.75 -6.58
CA LEU A 134 -0.72 7.06 -6.32
C LEU A 134 -1.82 8.10 -6.10
N THR A 135 -2.86 8.09 -6.94
CA THR A 135 -4.03 8.95 -6.72
C THR A 135 -5.22 8.09 -6.30
N CYS A 136 -5.71 8.32 -5.10
CA CYS A 136 -6.82 7.64 -4.49
C CYS A 136 -8.10 8.47 -4.64
N ILE A 137 -8.99 8.05 -5.52
CA ILE A 137 -10.32 8.66 -5.68
C ILE A 137 -11.25 8.05 -4.64
N THR A 138 -11.83 8.89 -3.78
CA THR A 138 -12.68 8.44 -2.67
C THR A 138 -14.08 8.02 -3.14
N PRO A 139 -14.86 7.29 -2.32
CA PRO A 139 -16.29 7.12 -2.54
C PRO A 139 -17.01 8.46 -2.66
N VAL A 140 -18.08 8.50 -3.46
CA VAL A 140 -18.86 9.73 -3.71
C VAL A 140 -19.63 10.21 -2.46
N GLN A 141 -19.94 9.30 -1.53
CA GLN A 141 -20.60 9.64 -0.27
C GLN A 141 -19.64 10.10 0.85
N ASP A 142 -18.35 9.76 0.75
CA ASP A 142 -17.42 9.92 1.87
C ASP A 142 -16.75 11.29 1.89
N PRO A 143 -16.54 11.90 3.08
CA PRO A 143 -15.71 13.10 3.20
C PRO A 143 -14.23 12.75 2.98
N VAL A 144 -13.58 13.44 2.04
CA VAL A 144 -12.14 13.23 1.76
C VAL A 144 -11.25 13.49 2.99
N GLU A 145 -11.69 14.34 3.92
CA GLU A 145 -10.92 14.71 5.11
C GLU A 145 -10.52 13.50 5.98
N TYR A 146 -11.39 12.48 6.06
CA TYR A 146 -11.09 11.24 6.78
C TYR A 146 -9.81 10.59 6.25
N TYR A 147 -9.67 10.54 4.93
CA TYR A 147 -8.53 9.92 4.25
C TYR A 147 -7.27 10.75 4.40
N TYR A 148 -7.37 12.08 4.35
CA TYR A 148 -6.23 12.95 4.63
C TYR A 148 -5.71 12.76 6.05
N ARG A 149 -6.60 12.74 7.04
CA ARG A 149 -6.22 12.49 8.45
C ARG A 149 -5.57 11.11 8.63
N ALA A 150 -6.11 10.08 7.98
CA ALA A 150 -5.52 8.75 8.00
C ALA A 150 -4.13 8.74 7.31
N SER A 151 -3.97 9.45 6.19
CA SER A 151 -2.70 9.49 5.44
C SER A 151 -1.54 10.09 6.24
N SER A 152 -1.80 11.09 7.07
CA SER A 152 -0.79 11.73 7.94
C SER A 152 -0.18 10.77 8.96
N LEU A 153 -0.89 9.69 9.33
CA LEU A 153 -0.38 8.67 10.24
C LEU A 153 0.64 7.75 9.55
N TYR A 154 0.50 7.53 8.25
CA TYR A 154 1.28 6.54 7.50
C TYR A 154 2.43 7.12 6.66
N HIS A 155 2.61 8.45 6.63
CA HIS A 155 3.72 9.15 5.95
C HIS A 155 3.91 8.74 4.48
N PHE A 156 2.81 8.60 3.73
CA PHE A 156 2.89 8.25 2.32
C PHE A 156 3.23 9.47 1.44
N GLU A 157 4.51 9.69 1.10
CA GLU A 157 4.95 10.87 0.33
C GLU A 157 4.33 10.98 -1.07
N ASN A 158 4.00 9.85 -1.71
CA ASN A 158 3.54 9.79 -3.11
C ASN A 158 2.03 9.51 -3.26
N VAL A 159 1.25 9.61 -2.18
CA VAL A 159 -0.17 9.26 -2.18
C VAL A 159 -1.02 10.51 -2.01
N ILE A 160 -2.02 10.67 -2.88
CA ILE A 160 -2.95 11.81 -2.80
C ILE A 160 -4.38 11.30 -2.83
N PHE A 161 -5.20 11.80 -1.90
CA PHE A 161 -6.63 11.50 -1.85
C PHE A 161 -7.43 12.62 -2.50
N VAL A 162 -8.33 12.28 -3.41
CA VAL A 162 -9.08 13.25 -4.20
C VAL A 162 -10.54 12.84 -4.17
N PRO A 163 -11.46 13.72 -3.76
CA PRO A 163 -12.87 13.43 -3.96
C PRO A 163 -13.18 13.47 -5.46
N PRO A 164 -14.12 12.67 -5.96
CA PRO A 164 -14.51 12.72 -7.36
C PRO A 164 -15.21 14.05 -7.68
N ILE A 165 -16.04 14.57 -6.79
CA ILE A 165 -16.93 15.72 -7.02
C ILE A 165 -16.98 16.64 -5.78
N PRO A 166 -17.40 17.92 -5.92
CA PRO A 166 -17.37 18.88 -4.81
C PRO A 166 -18.40 18.64 -3.69
N SER A 167 -19.53 18.03 -4.02
CA SER A 167 -20.61 17.72 -3.09
C SER A 167 -20.69 16.22 -2.85
N GLN A 168 -21.01 15.80 -1.63
CA GLN A 168 -21.32 14.41 -1.35
C GLN A 168 -22.62 13.99 -2.03
N LEU A 169 -22.69 12.74 -2.44
CA LEU A 169 -23.88 12.13 -3.01
C LEU A 169 -24.39 11.03 -2.11
N GLU A 170 -25.69 10.80 -2.20
CA GLU A 170 -26.34 9.63 -1.65
C GLU A 170 -26.32 8.51 -2.68
N VAL A 171 -26.21 7.28 -2.20
CA VAL A 171 -26.28 6.07 -3.03
C VAL A 171 -27.50 5.30 -2.59
N GLU A 172 -28.43 5.10 -3.51
CA GLU A 172 -29.57 4.22 -3.31
C GLU A 172 -29.43 2.98 -4.18
N VAL A 173 -29.85 1.84 -3.65
CA VAL A 173 -29.89 0.57 -4.36
C VAL A 173 -31.31 0.05 -4.43
N GLU A 174 -31.65 -0.55 -5.55
CA GLU A 174 -32.86 -1.34 -5.74
C GLU A 174 -32.50 -2.81 -5.54
N LEU A 175 -33.25 -3.51 -4.69
CA LEU A 175 -33.09 -4.95 -4.45
C LEU A 175 -33.97 -5.77 -5.40
N ASP A 176 -33.68 -7.07 -5.50
CA ASP A 176 -34.41 -8.02 -6.34
C ASP A 176 -35.90 -8.19 -6.03
N ASP A 177 -36.36 -7.74 -4.85
CA ASP A 177 -37.78 -7.66 -4.49
C ASP A 177 -38.45 -6.32 -4.87
N GLY A 178 -37.72 -5.42 -5.52
CA GLY A 178 -38.15 -4.08 -5.93
C GLY A 178 -38.13 -3.04 -4.82
N THR A 179 -37.60 -3.36 -3.64
CA THR A 179 -37.44 -2.38 -2.56
C THR A 179 -36.23 -1.48 -2.80
N HIS A 180 -36.33 -0.23 -2.34
CA HIS A 180 -35.28 0.78 -2.48
C HIS A 180 -34.70 1.11 -1.11
N HIS A 181 -33.37 1.10 -1.00
CA HIS A 181 -32.66 1.36 0.24
C HIS A 181 -31.47 2.28 0.01
N ASN A 182 -31.27 3.25 0.90
CA ASN A 182 -30.04 4.05 0.90
C ASN A 182 -28.92 3.25 1.57
N ILE A 183 -27.71 3.27 1.00
CA ILE A 183 -26.54 2.58 1.55
C ILE A 183 -26.25 2.97 3.01
N LYS A 184 -26.55 4.20 3.43
CA LYS A 184 -26.40 4.69 4.82
C LYS A 184 -27.24 3.90 5.83
N GLU A 185 -28.24 3.14 5.37
CA GLU A 185 -29.03 2.26 6.21
C GLU A 185 -28.31 0.98 6.65
N ASN A 186 -27.05 0.77 6.21
CA ASN A 186 -26.24 -0.41 6.52
C ASN A 186 -26.94 -1.71 6.14
N ILE A 187 -27.31 -1.84 4.86
CA ILE A 187 -28.09 -2.96 4.30
C ILE A 187 -27.45 -4.31 4.68
N SER A 188 -26.12 -4.41 4.57
CA SER A 188 -25.31 -5.58 4.91
C SER A 188 -25.39 -6.05 6.36
N HIS A 189 -25.95 -5.24 7.26
CA HIS A 189 -26.16 -5.55 8.67
C HIS A 189 -27.62 -5.86 9.04
N ARG A 190 -28.52 -5.93 8.04
CA ARG A 190 -29.93 -6.27 8.25
C ARG A 190 -30.20 -7.71 7.79
N ASP A 191 -30.30 -8.63 8.75
CA ASP A 191 -30.53 -10.06 8.46
C ASP A 191 -31.75 -10.35 7.57
N GLN A 192 -32.79 -9.51 7.67
CA GLN A 192 -34.00 -9.62 6.84
C GLN A 192 -33.70 -9.42 5.33
N LEU A 193 -32.70 -8.59 5.02
CA LEU A 193 -32.28 -8.27 3.66
C LEU A 193 -31.19 -9.22 3.16
N ALA A 194 -30.59 -10.06 4.01
CA ALA A 194 -29.42 -10.87 3.68
C ALA A 194 -29.62 -11.83 2.49
N LYS A 195 -30.85 -12.30 2.29
CA LYS A 195 -31.23 -13.21 1.18
C LYS A 195 -31.38 -12.51 -0.17
N HIS A 196 -31.52 -11.18 -0.16
CA HIS A 196 -31.73 -10.35 -1.34
C HIS A 196 -30.39 -9.93 -1.93
N HIS A 197 -30.41 -9.41 -3.15
CA HIS A 197 -29.26 -8.83 -3.81
C HIS A 197 -29.65 -7.55 -4.55
N ALA A 198 -28.69 -6.65 -4.76
CA ALA A 198 -28.91 -5.42 -5.48
C ALA A 198 -28.98 -5.68 -6.99
N VAL A 199 -30.01 -5.14 -7.63
CA VAL A 199 -30.26 -5.24 -9.08
C VAL A 199 -30.05 -3.91 -9.80
N ASP A 200 -30.20 -2.79 -9.10
CA ASP A 200 -29.87 -1.47 -9.62
C ASP A 200 -29.28 -0.55 -8.55
N THR A 201 -28.62 0.53 -8.97
CA THR A 201 -28.15 1.60 -8.10
C THR A 201 -28.25 2.96 -8.78
N ARG A 202 -28.63 3.97 -8.01
CA ARG A 202 -28.72 5.36 -8.45
C ARG A 202 -28.04 6.30 -7.48
N LEU A 203 -27.46 7.36 -8.05
CA LEU A 203 -26.90 8.47 -7.29
C LEU A 203 -27.97 9.55 -7.09
N LEU A 204 -28.07 10.05 -5.87
CA LEU A 204 -28.98 11.14 -5.48
C LEU A 204 -28.19 12.29 -4.85
N SER A 205 -28.72 13.50 -4.94
CA SER A 205 -28.21 14.64 -4.17
C SER A 205 -28.49 14.43 -2.67
N ALA A 206 -27.84 15.23 -1.81
CA ALA A 206 -28.09 15.22 -0.35
C ALA A 206 -29.57 15.44 0.02
N ASP A 207 -30.31 16.18 -0.80
CA ASP A 207 -31.76 16.41 -0.63
C ASP A 207 -32.62 15.31 -1.30
N ASN A 208 -32.03 14.16 -1.60
CA ASN A 208 -32.65 13.00 -2.23
C ASN A 208 -33.26 13.28 -3.63
N GLN A 209 -32.72 14.27 -4.34
CA GLN A 209 -33.15 14.64 -5.69
C GLN A 209 -32.30 13.96 -6.77
N PRO A 210 -32.86 13.67 -7.96
CA PRO A 210 -32.09 13.20 -9.10
C PRO A 210 -30.96 14.17 -9.47
N LEU A 211 -29.82 13.63 -9.85
CA LEU A 211 -28.68 14.46 -10.26
C LEU A 211 -28.87 15.07 -11.65
N PRO A 212 -28.28 16.26 -11.89
CA PRO A 212 -28.20 16.80 -13.24
C PRO A 212 -27.46 15.83 -14.17
N ALA A 213 -27.81 15.87 -15.46
CA ALA A 213 -27.29 14.94 -16.46
C ALA A 213 -25.76 14.94 -16.60
N GLN A 214 -25.09 16.04 -16.20
CA GLN A 214 -23.64 16.14 -16.13
C GLN A 214 -23.23 16.62 -14.76
N GLN A 215 -22.47 15.78 -14.06
CA GLN A 215 -21.81 16.13 -12.81
C GLN A 215 -20.30 16.27 -13.11
N PRO A 216 -19.75 17.49 -13.09
CA PRO A 216 -18.32 17.69 -13.33
C PRO A 216 -17.51 17.09 -12.18
N ILE A 217 -16.43 16.38 -12.52
CA ILE A 217 -15.48 15.88 -11.52
C ILE A 217 -14.34 16.87 -11.30
N PHE A 218 -13.65 16.74 -10.17
CA PHE A 218 -12.44 17.53 -9.93
C PHE A 218 -11.38 17.26 -11.00
N ARG A 219 -10.77 18.34 -11.51
CA ARG A 219 -9.70 18.26 -12.52
C ARG A 219 -8.61 17.26 -12.11
N GLN A 220 -8.23 17.25 -10.84
CA GLN A 220 -7.19 16.35 -10.33
C GLN A 220 -7.59 14.87 -10.46
N ALA A 221 -8.86 14.52 -10.26
CA ALA A 221 -9.36 13.16 -10.47
C ALA A 221 -9.37 12.82 -11.97
N SER A 222 -9.86 13.74 -12.81
CA SER A 222 -9.88 13.63 -14.27
C SER A 222 -8.47 13.40 -14.85
N ASP A 223 -7.48 14.20 -14.44
CA ASP A 223 -6.09 14.11 -14.87
C ASP A 223 -5.43 12.82 -14.39
N ALA A 224 -5.70 12.39 -13.16
CA ALA A 224 -5.18 11.14 -12.61
C ALA A 224 -5.67 9.92 -13.39
N LEU A 225 -6.95 9.88 -13.78
CA LEU A 225 -7.50 8.80 -14.60
C LEU A 225 -6.87 8.76 -16.00
N ARG A 226 -6.80 9.91 -16.68
CA ARG A 226 -6.29 9.99 -18.06
C ARG A 226 -4.80 9.69 -18.18
N THR A 227 -4.04 10.02 -17.13
CA THR A 227 -2.58 9.90 -17.15
C THR A 227 -2.07 8.68 -16.39
N ALA A 228 -2.93 7.89 -15.78
CA ALA A 228 -2.53 6.65 -15.13
C ALA A 228 -1.83 5.70 -16.11
N ASP A 229 -0.89 4.91 -15.58
CA ASP A 229 -0.40 3.71 -16.25
C ASP A 229 -1.27 2.49 -15.81
N ALA A 230 -1.92 2.57 -14.64
CA ALA A 230 -2.89 1.59 -14.12
C ALA A 230 -4.07 2.25 -13.42
N ILE A 231 -5.29 1.77 -13.68
CA ILE A 231 -6.51 2.15 -12.96
C ILE A 231 -7.00 0.93 -12.17
N VAL A 232 -6.97 1.02 -10.86
CA VAL A 232 -7.35 -0.08 -9.96
C VAL A 232 -8.72 0.20 -9.35
N LEU A 233 -9.66 -0.73 -9.53
CA LEU A 233 -11.00 -0.71 -8.96
C LEU A 233 -11.05 -1.67 -7.77
N GLY A 234 -11.45 -1.19 -6.60
CA GLY A 234 -11.43 -1.98 -5.37
C GLY A 234 -10.02 -2.11 -4.77
N PRO A 235 -9.84 -2.94 -3.71
CA PRO A 235 -10.89 -3.77 -3.11
C PRO A 235 -11.90 -2.92 -2.34
N GLY A 236 -13.18 -3.28 -2.39
CA GLY A 236 -14.21 -2.56 -1.65
C GLY A 236 -15.59 -2.97 -2.12
N SER A 237 -16.60 -2.50 -1.40
CA SER A 237 -17.98 -2.85 -1.72
C SER A 237 -18.37 -2.37 -3.11
N LEU A 238 -18.91 -3.31 -3.89
CA LEU A 238 -19.23 -3.09 -5.30
C LEU A 238 -20.25 -1.96 -5.43
N PHE A 239 -21.41 -2.11 -4.80
CA PHE A 239 -22.52 -1.15 -4.87
C PHE A 239 -22.32 0.09 -4.01
N GLU A 240 -21.55 -0.01 -2.93
CA GLU A 240 -21.37 1.14 -2.03
C GLU A 240 -20.19 2.04 -2.43
N SER A 241 -19.14 1.51 -3.03
CA SER A 241 -17.87 2.25 -3.20
C SER A 241 -17.38 2.34 -4.64
N ILE A 242 -17.51 1.26 -5.41
CA ILE A 242 -16.93 1.16 -6.75
C ILE A 242 -17.89 1.68 -7.80
N LEU A 243 -19.08 1.07 -7.91
CA LEU A 243 -20.09 1.44 -8.91
C LEU A 243 -20.55 2.90 -8.79
N PRO A 244 -20.73 3.49 -7.60
CA PRO A 244 -21.10 4.91 -7.47
C PRO A 244 -20.13 5.87 -8.16
N ASN A 245 -18.82 5.58 -8.13
CA ASN A 245 -17.85 6.38 -8.87
C ASN A 245 -17.98 6.20 -10.39
N LEU A 246 -18.26 4.97 -10.85
CA LEU A 246 -18.43 4.65 -12.27
C LEU A 246 -19.75 5.20 -12.86
N GLN A 247 -20.74 5.50 -12.01
CA GLN A 247 -21.98 6.15 -12.42
C GLN A 247 -21.76 7.61 -12.87
N LEU A 248 -20.65 8.26 -12.49
CA LEU A 248 -20.31 9.60 -12.94
C LEU A 248 -19.85 9.59 -14.42
N PRO A 249 -20.56 10.28 -15.34
CA PRO A 249 -20.25 10.23 -16.78
C PRO A 249 -18.81 10.66 -17.13
N GLU A 250 -18.27 11.65 -16.43
CA GLU A 250 -16.92 12.14 -16.68
C GLU A 250 -15.84 11.14 -16.21
N VAL A 251 -16.09 10.38 -15.12
CA VAL A 251 -15.19 9.29 -14.68
C VAL A 251 -15.09 8.23 -15.77
N ARG A 252 -16.23 7.74 -16.28
CA ARG A 252 -16.23 6.75 -17.38
C ARG A 252 -15.49 7.25 -18.60
N THR A 253 -15.75 8.50 -18.98
CA THR A 253 -15.11 9.13 -20.14
C THR A 253 -13.61 9.24 -19.95
N ALA A 254 -13.14 9.59 -18.74
CA ALA A 254 -11.72 9.66 -18.42
C ALA A 254 -11.04 8.29 -18.41
N ILE A 255 -11.70 7.25 -17.87
CA ILE A 255 -11.20 5.86 -17.89
C ILE A 255 -11.07 5.36 -19.34
N ARG A 256 -12.14 5.47 -20.15
CA ARG A 256 -12.13 5.00 -21.54
C ARG A 256 -11.14 5.74 -22.45
N ALA A 257 -10.86 7.01 -22.16
CA ALA A 257 -9.87 7.78 -22.89
C ALA A 257 -8.42 7.47 -22.45
N SER A 258 -8.25 6.78 -21.31
CA SER A 258 -6.95 6.39 -20.78
C SER A 258 -6.38 5.20 -21.54
N ARG A 259 -5.04 5.09 -21.53
CA ARG A 259 -4.31 3.88 -21.99
C ARG A 259 -3.87 3.01 -20.82
N ALA A 260 -4.32 3.34 -19.60
CA ALA A 260 -4.01 2.60 -18.41
C ALA A 260 -4.62 1.20 -18.49
N ARG A 261 -3.92 0.21 -17.92
CA ARG A 261 -4.53 -1.10 -17.66
C ARG A 261 -5.56 -0.97 -16.55
N THR A 262 -6.77 -1.44 -16.79
CA THR A 262 -7.85 -1.41 -15.82
C THR A 262 -7.91 -2.74 -15.08
N ILE A 263 -7.71 -2.69 -13.76
CA ILE A 263 -7.58 -3.87 -12.90
C ILE A 263 -8.68 -3.81 -11.85
N TYR A 264 -9.53 -4.82 -11.77
CA TYR A 264 -10.52 -4.96 -10.70
C TYR A 264 -10.03 -5.95 -9.64
N ILE A 265 -10.06 -5.57 -8.37
CA ILE A 265 -9.77 -6.44 -7.23
C ILE A 265 -11.11 -6.91 -6.67
N CYS A 266 -11.43 -8.18 -6.90
CA CYS A 266 -12.70 -8.77 -6.49
C CYS A 266 -12.80 -8.86 -4.97
N SER A 267 -14.02 -8.70 -4.44
CA SER A 267 -14.28 -8.86 -3.00
C SER A 267 -13.98 -10.28 -2.55
N LEU A 268 -13.49 -10.45 -1.31
CA LEU A 268 -13.20 -11.79 -0.77
C LEU A 268 -14.48 -12.56 -0.42
N MET A 269 -15.51 -11.83 0.00
CA MET A 269 -16.79 -12.34 0.48
C MET A 269 -17.92 -11.54 -0.17
N THR A 270 -19.07 -12.18 -0.32
CA THR A 270 -20.33 -11.51 -0.67
C THR A 270 -20.82 -10.64 0.48
N GLU A 271 -21.51 -9.56 0.15
CA GLU A 271 -22.14 -8.63 1.08
C GLU A 271 -23.64 -8.93 1.16
N PRO A 272 -24.18 -9.25 2.34
CA PRO A 272 -25.58 -9.63 2.48
C PRO A 272 -26.50 -8.52 2.00
N GLY A 273 -27.50 -8.84 1.18
CA GLY A 273 -28.43 -7.83 0.66
C GLY A 273 -27.89 -7.02 -0.52
N LEU A 274 -26.61 -7.10 -0.86
CA LEU A 274 -26.02 -6.37 -1.98
C LEU A 274 -25.47 -7.30 -3.05
N THR A 275 -24.55 -8.20 -2.67
CA THR A 275 -23.90 -9.14 -3.59
C THR A 275 -24.15 -10.59 -3.19
N THR A 276 -25.23 -10.87 -2.47
CA THR A 276 -25.64 -12.23 -2.12
C THR A 276 -25.73 -13.10 -3.37
N GLY A 277 -24.98 -14.21 -3.39
CA GLY A 277 -24.95 -15.13 -4.51
C GLY A 277 -24.10 -14.68 -5.72
N PHE A 278 -23.43 -13.53 -5.66
CA PHE A 278 -22.61 -13.06 -6.77
C PHE A 278 -21.30 -13.85 -6.87
N GLY A 279 -21.07 -14.44 -8.04
CA GLY A 279 -19.74 -14.92 -8.46
C GLY A 279 -18.90 -13.82 -9.09
N VAL A 280 -17.74 -14.19 -9.63
CA VAL A 280 -16.81 -13.26 -10.30
C VAL A 280 -17.46 -12.64 -11.55
N ALA A 281 -18.13 -13.46 -12.39
CA ALA A 281 -18.80 -12.97 -13.59
C ALA A 281 -19.83 -11.87 -13.32
N GLU A 282 -20.64 -12.01 -12.26
CA GLU A 282 -21.66 -11.01 -11.91
C GLU A 282 -21.02 -9.67 -11.54
N HIS A 283 -19.92 -9.67 -10.77
CA HIS A 283 -19.19 -8.44 -10.46
C HIS A 283 -18.67 -7.75 -11.74
N ILE A 284 -18.14 -8.52 -12.69
CA ILE A 284 -17.67 -7.99 -13.98
C ILE A 284 -18.84 -7.41 -14.78
N ARG A 285 -19.98 -8.11 -14.84
CA ARG A 285 -21.19 -7.63 -15.53
C ARG A 285 -21.71 -6.31 -14.95
N GLN A 286 -21.71 -6.15 -13.63
CA GLN A 286 -22.12 -4.88 -13.02
C GLN A 286 -21.12 -3.75 -13.35
N ILE A 287 -19.80 -4.01 -13.28
CA ILE A 287 -18.79 -3.01 -13.70
C ILE A 287 -18.97 -2.64 -15.17
N ALA A 288 -19.22 -3.61 -16.05
CA ALA A 288 -19.50 -3.38 -17.46
C ALA A 288 -20.78 -2.57 -17.66
N ARG A 289 -21.85 -2.85 -16.91
CA ARG A 289 -23.11 -2.11 -16.97
C ARG A 289 -22.95 -0.65 -16.55
N TYR A 290 -22.38 -0.38 -15.39
CA TYR A 290 -22.30 0.99 -14.85
C TYR A 290 -21.09 1.77 -15.34
N GLY A 291 -19.95 1.12 -15.55
CA GLY A 291 -18.73 1.74 -16.09
C GLY A 291 -18.73 1.82 -17.62
N GLY A 292 -19.48 0.92 -18.28
CA GLY A 292 -19.54 0.84 -19.73
C GLY A 292 -18.21 0.38 -20.36
N PHE A 293 -17.41 -0.36 -19.61
CA PHE A 293 -16.19 -1.03 -20.06
C PHE A 293 -16.01 -2.30 -19.22
N THR A 294 -15.37 -3.30 -19.79
CA THR A 294 -14.91 -4.47 -19.04
C THR A 294 -13.50 -4.20 -18.52
N PRO A 295 -13.18 -4.50 -17.24
CA PRO A 295 -11.80 -4.44 -16.76
C PRO A 295 -10.89 -5.34 -17.59
N ASP A 296 -9.66 -4.90 -17.87
CA ASP A 296 -8.69 -5.73 -18.60
C ASP A 296 -8.31 -6.96 -17.76
N TYR A 297 -8.15 -6.76 -16.45
CA TYR A 297 -7.74 -7.80 -15.50
C TYR A 297 -8.66 -7.82 -14.27
N VAL A 298 -8.91 -9.01 -13.74
CA VAL A 298 -9.62 -9.23 -12.48
C VAL A 298 -8.77 -10.08 -11.56
N LEU A 299 -8.44 -9.56 -10.38
CA LEU A 299 -7.73 -10.27 -9.33
C LEU A 299 -8.73 -10.94 -8.39
N VAL A 300 -8.64 -12.26 -8.27
CA VAL A 300 -9.51 -13.09 -7.42
C VAL A 300 -8.65 -13.86 -6.42
N ASN A 301 -9.10 -13.94 -5.16
CA ASN A 301 -8.38 -14.68 -4.15
C ASN A 301 -8.58 -16.19 -4.31
N ALA A 302 -7.48 -16.90 -4.55
CA ALA A 302 -7.45 -18.35 -4.74
C ALA A 302 -7.32 -19.15 -3.43
N GLN A 303 -6.95 -18.48 -2.34
CA GLN A 303 -6.59 -19.18 -1.11
C GLN A 303 -7.84 -19.74 -0.40
N ARG A 304 -7.76 -21.01 0.02
CA ARG A 304 -8.76 -21.60 0.90
C ARG A 304 -8.82 -20.83 2.21
N ILE A 305 -10.02 -20.37 2.54
CA ILE A 305 -10.32 -19.71 3.80
C ILE A 305 -10.41 -20.79 4.89
N ASP A 306 -9.77 -20.51 6.03
CA ASP A 306 -9.79 -21.35 7.21
C ASP A 306 -11.25 -21.69 7.61
N PRO A 307 -11.60 -22.96 7.87
CA PRO A 307 -12.98 -23.36 8.19
C PRO A 307 -13.62 -22.56 9.32
N ASP A 308 -12.86 -22.21 10.36
CA ASP A 308 -13.38 -21.47 11.51
C ASP A 308 -13.76 -20.03 11.12
N VAL A 309 -12.92 -19.41 10.29
CA VAL A 309 -13.17 -18.07 9.74
C VAL A 309 -14.36 -18.12 8.79
N ARG A 310 -14.40 -19.15 7.91
CA ARG A 310 -15.50 -19.35 6.98
C ARG A 310 -16.83 -19.51 7.71
N GLN A 311 -16.89 -20.31 8.76
CA GLN A 311 -18.12 -20.51 9.55
C GLN A 311 -18.60 -19.21 10.19
N MET A 312 -17.68 -18.36 10.65
CA MET A 312 -18.03 -17.04 11.17
C MET A 312 -18.67 -16.15 10.10
N TYR A 313 -18.14 -16.15 8.88
CA TYR A 313 -18.70 -15.39 7.75
C TYR A 313 -20.05 -15.96 7.29
N GLU A 314 -20.19 -17.29 7.23
CA GLU A 314 -21.46 -17.96 6.90
C GLU A 314 -22.56 -17.64 7.91
N ALA A 315 -22.21 -17.54 9.20
CA ALA A 315 -23.14 -17.10 10.25
C ALA A 315 -23.61 -15.65 10.08
N ALA A 316 -22.84 -14.83 9.35
CA ALA A 316 -23.21 -13.47 8.95
C ALA A 316 -23.80 -13.41 7.52
N HIS A 317 -24.24 -14.56 6.97
CA HIS A 317 -24.78 -14.68 5.62
C HIS A 317 -23.82 -14.26 4.49
N GLN A 318 -22.52 -14.35 4.74
CA GLN A 318 -21.47 -14.06 3.75
C GLN A 318 -20.90 -15.36 3.20
N SER A 319 -20.68 -15.38 1.89
CA SER A 319 -20.09 -16.52 1.17
C SER A 319 -18.83 -16.07 0.44
N PRO A 320 -17.79 -16.91 0.35
CA PRO A 320 -16.60 -16.57 -0.43
C PRO A 320 -16.94 -16.33 -1.90
N VAL A 321 -16.33 -15.32 -2.51
CA VAL A 321 -16.44 -15.10 -3.95
C VAL A 321 -15.33 -15.88 -4.65
N PHE A 322 -15.72 -16.90 -5.40
CA PHE A 322 -14.82 -17.73 -6.19
C PHE A 322 -15.25 -17.73 -7.66
N MET A 323 -14.35 -18.16 -8.56
CA MET A 323 -14.75 -18.51 -9.91
C MET A 323 -15.63 -19.76 -9.89
N ASN A 324 -16.74 -19.71 -10.62
CA ASN A 324 -17.61 -20.86 -10.79
C ASN A 324 -16.97 -21.90 -11.73
N PRO A 325 -17.24 -23.21 -11.56
CA PRO A 325 -16.68 -24.24 -12.45
C PRO A 325 -16.96 -23.98 -13.95
N GLU A 326 -18.15 -23.46 -14.27
CA GLU A 326 -18.56 -23.12 -15.64
C GLU A 326 -17.70 -22.00 -16.25
N GLU A 327 -17.20 -21.06 -15.43
CA GLU A 327 -16.34 -19.95 -15.87
C GLU A 327 -14.95 -20.44 -16.33
N TYR A 328 -14.51 -21.63 -15.89
CA TYR A 328 -13.27 -22.25 -16.39
C TYR A 328 -13.45 -22.86 -17.78
N GLU A 329 -14.67 -23.23 -18.17
CA GLU A 329 -14.93 -23.90 -19.45
C GLU A 329 -14.97 -22.90 -20.63
N GLU A 330 -15.22 -21.62 -20.38
CA GLU A 330 -15.22 -20.53 -21.36
C GLU A 330 -13.82 -20.07 -21.83
N THR A 331 -12.76 -20.78 -21.43
CA THR A 331 -11.36 -20.42 -21.72
C THR A 331 -11.04 -20.38 -23.22
N VAL A 332 -10.78 -19.18 -23.75
CA VAL A 332 -10.19 -19.00 -25.10
C VAL A 332 -8.72 -19.40 -25.05
N VAL A 333 -8.38 -20.52 -25.70
CA VAL A 333 -7.00 -20.95 -25.91
C VAL A 333 -6.31 -20.00 -26.90
N SER A 334 -5.64 -18.96 -26.40
CA SER A 334 -4.71 -18.19 -27.24
C SER A 334 -3.45 -19.02 -27.45
N ASN A 335 -3.35 -19.58 -28.66
CA ASN A 335 -2.31 -20.52 -29.05
C ASN A 335 -1.05 -19.74 -29.52
N THR A 336 -0.38 -19.04 -28.62
CA THR A 336 0.98 -18.54 -28.89
C THR A 336 1.77 -18.45 -27.59
N ASP A 337 2.88 -19.19 -27.60
CA ASP A 337 3.97 -19.27 -26.64
C ASP A 337 3.85 -20.17 -25.41
N ARG A 338 4.89 -21.01 -25.34
CA ARG A 338 5.10 -22.11 -24.41
C ARG A 338 5.54 -21.53 -23.07
N VAL A 339 4.71 -21.71 -22.04
CA VAL A 339 5.01 -22.14 -20.65
C VAL A 339 3.86 -21.70 -19.73
N THR A 340 2.90 -22.62 -19.51
CA THR A 340 2.11 -22.84 -18.28
C THR A 340 1.33 -21.70 -17.60
N SER A 341 0.60 -20.88 -18.35
CA SER A 341 -0.55 -20.13 -17.80
C SER A 341 -1.64 -20.05 -18.87
N ARG A 342 -2.77 -20.75 -18.69
CA ARG A 342 -3.97 -20.46 -19.48
C ARG A 342 -4.61 -19.25 -18.82
N ASP A 343 -4.58 -18.11 -19.47
CA ASP A 343 -5.30 -16.93 -19.00
C ASP A 343 -6.81 -17.24 -19.11
N VAL A 344 -7.48 -17.31 -17.96
CA VAL A 344 -8.93 -17.55 -17.89
C VAL A 344 -9.61 -16.24 -18.25
N VAL A 345 -10.55 -16.27 -19.20
CA VAL A 345 -11.29 -15.09 -19.63
C VAL A 345 -12.74 -15.25 -19.21
N VAL A 346 -13.25 -14.32 -18.42
CA VAL A 346 -14.64 -14.30 -17.93
C VAL A 346 -15.24 -12.95 -18.28
N GLU A 347 -16.38 -12.93 -18.98
CA GLU A 347 -17.08 -11.69 -19.38
C GLU A 347 -16.17 -10.70 -20.14
N GLY A 348 -15.14 -11.21 -20.83
CA GLY A 348 -14.14 -10.43 -21.57
C GLY A 348 -12.96 -9.89 -20.76
N ALA A 349 -12.88 -10.19 -19.45
CA ALA A 349 -11.76 -9.82 -18.59
C ALA A 349 -10.81 -11.00 -18.36
N VAL A 350 -9.50 -10.73 -18.27
CA VAL A 350 -8.52 -11.75 -17.87
C VAL A 350 -8.57 -11.93 -16.34
N VAL A 351 -9.01 -13.09 -15.88
CA VAL A 351 -9.10 -13.41 -14.45
C VAL A 351 -7.80 -14.08 -14.01
N ILE A 352 -7.19 -13.51 -12.96
CA ILE A 352 -5.97 -14.02 -12.33
C ILE A 352 -6.30 -14.39 -10.89
N GLU A 353 -6.19 -15.68 -10.61
CA GLU A 353 -6.28 -16.24 -9.28
C GLU A 353 -4.92 -16.18 -8.58
N ALA A 354 -4.87 -15.54 -7.42
CA ALA A 354 -3.66 -15.42 -6.62
C ALA A 354 -3.98 -15.47 -5.12
N ASP A 355 -2.96 -15.69 -4.30
CA ASP A 355 -3.08 -15.45 -2.86
C ASP A 355 -3.09 -13.93 -2.61
N LEU A 356 -4.25 -13.38 -2.27
CA LEU A 356 -4.46 -11.93 -2.13
C LEU A 356 -4.86 -11.52 -0.71
N ALA A 357 -5.06 -12.48 0.19
CA ALA A 357 -5.64 -12.24 1.50
C ALA A 357 -4.76 -12.76 2.63
N SER A 358 -4.95 -12.18 3.81
CA SER A 358 -4.33 -12.61 5.06
C SER A 358 -5.38 -12.54 6.17
N SER A 359 -5.38 -13.51 7.09
CA SER A 359 -6.25 -13.44 8.27
C SER A 359 -5.58 -12.58 9.34
N VAL A 360 -6.23 -11.49 9.72
CA VAL A 360 -5.70 -10.52 10.68
C VAL A 360 -6.50 -10.61 11.97
N VAL A 361 -5.80 -10.58 13.10
CA VAL A 361 -6.42 -10.54 14.42
C VAL A 361 -6.80 -9.10 14.73
N GLN A 362 -8.10 -8.84 14.84
CA GLN A 362 -8.65 -7.51 15.12
C GLN A 362 -9.30 -7.50 16.50
N LEU A 363 -8.94 -6.52 17.33
CA LEU A 363 -9.70 -6.22 18.54
C LEU A 363 -10.93 -5.40 18.14
N THR A 364 -12.10 -5.99 18.32
CA THR A 364 -13.37 -5.29 18.24
C THR A 364 -13.82 -4.96 19.66
N ALA A 365 -14.04 -3.68 19.93
CA ALA A 365 -14.72 -3.28 21.15
C ALA A 365 -16.17 -3.76 21.07
N SER A 366 -16.62 -4.53 22.06
CA SER A 366 -18.03 -4.91 22.17
C SER A 366 -18.87 -3.65 22.36
N LEU A 367 -19.84 -3.41 21.46
CA LEU A 367 -20.79 -2.30 21.60
C LEU A 367 -21.72 -2.50 22.80
N ASP A 368 -22.03 -3.75 23.12
CA ASP A 368 -22.91 -4.12 24.24
C ASP A 368 -22.19 -4.05 25.60
N HIS A 369 -20.86 -4.19 25.61
CA HIS A 369 -20.04 -4.22 26.82
C HIS A 369 -18.80 -3.32 26.66
N PRO A 370 -18.94 -2.00 26.86
CA PRO A 370 -17.82 -1.06 26.74
C PRO A 370 -16.69 -1.43 27.72
N GLY A 371 -15.56 -1.90 27.19
CA GLY A 371 -14.40 -2.35 27.97
C GLY A 371 -14.00 -3.81 27.72
N GLU A 372 -14.88 -4.62 27.14
CA GLU A 372 -14.55 -5.97 26.68
C GLU A 372 -14.16 -5.94 25.20
N GLY A 373 -12.86 -6.01 24.93
CA GLY A 373 -12.34 -6.18 23.58
C GLY A 373 -12.42 -7.66 23.18
N ARG A 374 -13.27 -8.00 22.22
CA ARG A 374 -13.25 -9.34 21.63
C ARG A 374 -12.22 -9.37 20.52
N THR A 375 -11.29 -10.30 20.63
CA THR A 375 -10.31 -10.56 19.59
C THR A 375 -10.95 -11.45 18.54
N VAL A 376 -11.16 -10.92 17.34
CA VAL A 376 -11.82 -11.59 16.22
C VAL A 376 -10.83 -11.72 15.08
N ARG A 377 -10.72 -12.91 14.49
CA ARG A 377 -9.91 -13.14 13.29
C ARG A 377 -10.75 -12.76 12.07
N VAL A 378 -10.32 -11.73 11.36
CA VAL A 378 -11.03 -11.17 10.20
C VAL A 378 -10.20 -11.42 8.95
N LEU A 379 -10.84 -11.79 7.85
CA LEU A 379 -10.17 -11.92 6.57
C LEU A 379 -10.05 -10.55 5.91
N ARG A 380 -8.86 -10.18 5.47
CA ARG A 380 -8.62 -8.92 4.74
C ARG A 380 -7.69 -9.16 3.57
N HIS A 381 -7.83 -8.30 2.56
CA HIS A 381 -6.82 -8.21 1.52
C HIS A 381 -5.48 -7.81 2.11
N ASP A 382 -4.43 -8.47 1.66
CA ASP A 382 -3.07 -8.19 2.07
C ASP A 382 -2.45 -7.13 1.15
N PRO A 383 -1.97 -6.00 1.69
CA PRO A 383 -1.44 -4.90 0.90
C PRO A 383 -0.22 -5.29 0.04
N ASP A 384 0.68 -6.11 0.57
CA ASP A 384 1.93 -6.48 -0.12
C ASP A 384 1.66 -7.52 -1.22
N LYS A 385 0.74 -8.45 -0.97
CA LYS A 385 0.31 -9.42 -1.99
C LYS A 385 -0.41 -8.73 -3.14
N LEU A 386 -1.34 -7.82 -2.84
CA LEU A 386 -2.02 -7.00 -3.86
C LEU A 386 -1.02 -6.19 -4.67
N ALA A 387 -0.04 -5.54 -4.02
CA ALA A 387 1.00 -4.79 -4.70
C ALA A 387 1.78 -5.66 -5.69
N THR A 388 2.17 -6.84 -5.26
CA THR A 388 2.92 -7.79 -6.09
C THR A 388 2.11 -8.20 -7.31
N ALA A 389 0.85 -8.58 -7.14
CA ALA A 389 -0.04 -8.99 -8.22
C ALA A 389 -0.29 -7.85 -9.24
N ILE A 390 -0.56 -6.63 -8.76
CA ILE A 390 -0.76 -5.46 -9.63
C ILE A 390 0.51 -5.13 -10.43
N LEU A 391 1.67 -5.14 -9.78
CA LEU A 391 2.94 -4.85 -10.44
C LEU A 391 3.33 -5.94 -11.44
N GLU A 392 2.94 -7.19 -11.21
CA GLU A 392 3.12 -8.26 -12.19
C GLU A 392 2.27 -8.04 -13.43
N ILE A 393 0.98 -7.68 -13.28
CA ILE A 393 0.11 -7.33 -14.40
C ILE A 393 0.70 -6.20 -15.25
N LEU A 394 1.29 -5.18 -14.61
CA LEU A 394 1.91 -4.05 -15.31
C LEU A 394 3.22 -4.39 -16.01
N ARG A 395 3.83 -5.54 -15.71
CA ARG A 395 5.03 -6.05 -16.38
C ARG A 395 4.72 -6.98 -17.56
N ARG A 396 3.48 -7.49 -17.67
CA ARG A 396 3.06 -8.32 -18.81
C ARG A 396 2.96 -7.41 -20.05
N GLU A 397 3.68 -7.73 -21.13
CA GLU A 397 3.67 -6.94 -22.37
C GLU A 397 2.31 -6.97 -23.08
#